data_AF-A0A1V4YTE7-F1
#
_entry.id   AF-A0A1V4YTE7-F1
#
_cell.length_a   1.000
_cell.length_b   1.000
_cell.length_c   1.000
_cell.angle_alpha   90.00
_cell.angle_beta   90.00
_cell.angle_gamma   90.00
#
_symmetry.space_group_name_H-M   'P 1'
#
loop_
_entity.id
_entity.type
_entity.pdbx_description
1 polymer ?
#
loop_
_entity_poly.entity_id
_entity_poly.type
_entity_poly.pdbx_seq_one_letter_code
_entity_poly.pdbx_strand_id
1 'polypeptide(L)'
;MYKDELIQLHQFLVYVLKNMDEEYELKEECKDYLCLNISPHHIHRTKAEHKYAIFVLSTTISEILANNNGGTSSNISNGLSELVKRSKRELIRYQDDGSLKYNKIKM
;
A
#
# COMPACT_ATOMS: atom_id res chain seq x y z
N MET A 1 13.28 2.89 -7.49
CA MET A 1 12.68 4.18 -7.11
C MET A 1 13.36 4.72 -5.86
N TYR A 2 13.68 6.01 -5.88
CA TYR A 2 14.11 6.77 -4.73
C TYR A 2 12.98 6.89 -3.70
N LYS A 3 13.32 7.26 -2.46
CA LYS A 3 12.33 7.34 -1.38
C LYS A 3 11.28 8.42 -1.69
N ASP A 4 11.73 9.57 -2.18
CA ASP A 4 10.86 10.71 -2.46
C ASP A 4 9.92 10.42 -3.62
N GLU A 5 10.36 9.66 -4.63
CA GLU A 5 9.50 9.17 -5.71
C GLU A 5 8.38 8.25 -5.17
N LEU A 6 8.71 7.36 -4.22
CA LEU A 6 7.70 6.51 -3.57
C LEU A 6 6.72 7.34 -2.74
N ILE A 7 7.20 8.34 -2.00
CA ILE A 7 6.33 9.22 -1.21
C ILE A 7 5.40 10.02 -2.13
N GLN A 8 5.91 10.57 -3.23
CA GLN A 8 5.11 11.29 -4.23
C GLN A 8 4.07 10.38 -4.87
N LEU A 9 4.44 9.16 -5.27
CA LEU A 9 3.48 8.19 -5.81
C LEU A 9 2.42 7.79 -4.78
N HIS A 10 2.82 7.58 -3.52
CA HIS A 10 1.89 7.30 -2.44
C HIS A 10 0.90 8.47 -2.24
N GLN A 11 1.40 9.71 -2.23
CA GLN A 11 0.56 10.90 -2.13
C GLN A 11 -0.42 11.03 -3.30
N PHE A 12 0.07 10.78 -4.51
CA PHE A 12 -0.76 10.80 -5.71
C PHE A 12 -1.91 9.78 -5.63
N LEU A 13 -1.64 8.53 -5.23
CA LEU A 13 -2.69 7.51 -5.11
C LEU A 13 -3.71 7.81 -4.00
N VAL A 14 -3.27 8.41 -2.89
CA VAL A 14 -4.21 8.91 -1.86
C VAL A 14 -5.11 10.00 -2.43
N TYR A 15 -4.56 10.90 -3.24
CA TYR A 15 -5.35 11.94 -3.90
C TYR A 15 -6.35 11.32 -4.90
N VAL A 16 -5.92 10.38 -5.75
CA VAL A 16 -6.81 9.65 -6.68
C VAL A 16 -7.97 9.01 -5.92
N LEU A 17 -7.69 8.25 -4.86
CA LEU A 17 -8.72 7.58 -4.07
C LEU A 17 -9.71 8.56 -3.42
N LYS A 18 -9.23 9.71 -2.92
CA LYS A 18 -10.10 10.76 -2.37
C LYS A 18 -11.05 11.37 -3.41
N ASN A 19 -10.57 11.59 -4.63
CA ASN A 19 -11.43 12.11 -5.71
C ASN A 19 -12.47 11.07 -6.15
N MET A 20 -12.16 9.77 -6.03
CA MET A 20 -13.14 8.70 -6.27
C MET A 20 -14.17 8.61 -5.12
N ASP A 21 -13.78 8.88 -3.88
CA ASP A 21 -14.68 8.79 -2.71
C ASP A 21 -15.85 9.78 -2.79
N GLU A 22 -15.61 10.97 -3.36
CA GLU A 22 -16.66 11.96 -3.65
C GLU A 22 -17.75 11.43 -4.60
N GLU A 23 -17.45 10.42 -5.43
CA GLU A 23 -18.35 9.83 -6.41
C GLU A 23 -18.97 8.49 -5.96
N TYR A 24 -18.34 7.75 -5.03
CA TYR A 24 -18.64 6.32 -4.80
C TYR A 24 -18.90 5.89 -3.33
N GLU A 25 -18.84 6.77 -2.32
CA GLU A 25 -19.01 6.44 -0.88
C GLU A 25 -18.12 5.25 -0.38
N LEU A 26 -16.80 5.35 -0.56
CA LEU A 26 -15.81 4.26 -0.49
C LEU A 26 -15.35 3.86 0.93
N LYS A 27 -16.18 4.06 1.95
CA LYS A 27 -15.77 3.87 3.35
C LYS A 27 -15.33 2.44 3.66
N GLU A 28 -15.89 1.45 2.98
CA GLU A 28 -15.57 0.03 3.21
C GLU A 28 -14.34 -0.41 2.41
N GLU A 29 -14.21 0.05 1.17
CA GLU A 29 -13.16 -0.29 0.22
C GLU A 29 -11.80 0.26 0.66
N CYS A 30 -11.79 1.38 1.39
CA CYS A 30 -10.57 2.01 1.90
C CYS A 30 -10.03 1.37 3.19
N LYS A 31 -10.76 0.43 3.81
CA LYS A 31 -10.41 -0.12 5.14
C LYS A 31 -9.00 -0.69 5.19
N ASP A 32 -8.63 -1.48 4.19
CA ASP A 32 -7.31 -2.13 4.15
C ASP A 32 -6.17 -1.12 4.19
N TYR A 33 -6.29 -0.02 3.44
CA TYR A 33 -5.32 1.07 3.48
C TYR A 33 -5.31 1.80 4.82
N LEU A 34 -6.49 2.15 5.35
CA LEU A 34 -6.61 2.85 6.63
C LEU A 34 -6.03 2.04 7.79
N CYS A 35 -6.21 0.72 7.78
CA CYS A 35 -5.64 -0.20 8.77
C CYS A 35 -4.10 -0.24 8.76
N LEU A 36 -3.44 0.17 7.67
CA LEU A 36 -1.97 0.24 7.63
C LEU A 36 -1.40 1.31 8.55
N ASN A 37 -2.18 2.36 8.85
CA ASN A 37 -1.73 3.53 9.61
C ASN A 37 -0.45 4.18 9.03
N ILE A 38 -0.33 4.20 7.70
CA ILE A 38 0.79 4.80 6.96
C ILE A 38 0.23 5.87 6.02
N SER A 39 0.63 7.13 6.24
CA SER A 39 0.29 8.30 5.43
C SER A 39 1.52 8.74 4.60
N PRO A 40 1.34 9.38 3.43
CA PRO A 40 2.44 10.01 2.69
C PRO A 40 3.26 11.00 3.54
N HIS A 41 2.63 11.68 4.50
CA HIS A 41 3.28 12.61 5.42
C HIS A 41 4.25 11.93 6.40
N HIS A 42 4.18 10.61 6.56
CA HIS A 42 5.10 9.85 7.40
C HIS A 42 6.45 9.64 6.69
N ILE A 43 7.12 10.73 6.30
CA ILE A 43 8.37 10.73 5.51
C ILE A 43 9.52 9.96 6.17
N HIS A 44 9.44 9.68 7.47
CA HIS A 44 10.42 8.89 8.21
C HIS A 44 10.24 7.38 8.06
N ARG A 45 9.08 6.93 7.57
CA ARG A 45 8.82 5.50 7.29
C ARG A 45 9.76 4.98 6.22
N THR A 46 9.96 3.67 6.20
CA THR A 46 10.89 2.99 5.29
C THR A 46 10.37 2.98 3.85
N LYS A 47 11.27 2.77 2.88
CA LYS A 47 10.88 2.57 1.46
C LYS A 47 9.92 1.39 1.31
N ALA A 48 10.13 0.31 2.08
CA ALA A 48 9.29 -0.88 2.03
C ALA A 48 7.86 -0.59 2.52
N GLU A 49 7.70 0.21 3.59
CA GLU A 49 6.39 0.63 4.10
C GLU A 49 5.63 1.47 3.07
N HIS A 50 6.29 2.45 2.45
CA HIS A 50 5.65 3.24 1.39
C HIS A 50 5.29 2.40 0.16
N LYS A 51 6.17 1.48 -0.25
CA LYS A 51 5.92 0.55 -1.36
C LYS A 51 4.73 -0.37 -1.07
N TYR A 52 4.61 -0.87 0.15
CA TYR A 52 3.47 -1.69 0.56
C TYR A 52 2.15 -0.91 0.49
N ALA A 53 2.13 0.31 1.05
CA ALA A 53 0.97 1.20 1.00
C ALA A 53 0.52 1.51 -0.45
N ILE A 54 1.47 1.76 -1.37
CA ILE A 54 1.20 1.98 -2.80
C ILE A 54 0.48 0.78 -3.42
N PHE A 55 0.93 -0.45 -3.14
CA PHE A 55 0.30 -1.64 -3.71
C PHE A 55 -1.09 -1.90 -3.13
N VAL A 56 -1.30 -1.64 -1.84
CA VAL A 56 -2.64 -1.72 -1.23
C VAL A 56 -3.58 -0.71 -1.90
N LEU A 57 -3.18 0.57 -1.99
CA LEU A 57 -3.98 1.60 -2.67
C LEU A 57 -4.28 1.25 -4.12
N SER A 58 -3.30 0.75 -4.85
CA SER A 58 -3.48 0.36 -6.26
C SER A 58 -4.48 -0.79 -6.39
N THR A 59 -4.44 -1.77 -5.49
CA THR A 59 -5.38 -2.90 -5.45
C THR A 59 -6.79 -2.38 -5.18
N THR A 60 -6.96 -1.57 -4.13
CA THR A 60 -8.25 -0.94 -3.78
C THR A 60 -8.83 -0.14 -4.95
N ILE A 61 -8.04 0.73 -5.58
CA ILE A 61 -8.48 1.54 -6.74
C ILE A 61 -8.89 0.62 -7.90
N SER A 62 -8.12 -0.43 -8.17
CA SER A 62 -8.44 -1.38 -9.23
C SER A 62 -9.74 -2.13 -8.97
N GLU A 63 -10.03 -2.49 -7.72
CA GLU A 63 -11.26 -3.18 -7.32
C GLU A 63 -12.48 -2.26 -7.44
N ILE A 64 -12.36 -1.01 -6.99
CA ILE A 64 -13.41 0.01 -7.14
C ILE A 64 -13.74 0.21 -8.62
N LEU A 65 -12.72 0.36 -9.48
CA LEU A 65 -12.93 0.53 -10.91
C LEU A 65 -13.56 -0.70 -11.56
N ALA A 66 -13.18 -1.90 -11.14
CA ALA A 66 -13.75 -3.14 -11.66
C ALA A 66 -15.23 -3.31 -11.29
N ASN A 67 -15.57 -2.99 -10.04
CA ASN A 67 -16.94 -3.07 -9.53
C ASN A 67 -17.87 -2.06 -10.21
N ASN A 68 -17.38 -0.85 -10.50
CA ASN A 68 -18.19 0.21 -11.10
C ASN A 68 -18.29 0.14 -12.63
N ASN A 69 -17.31 -0.44 -13.34
CA ASN A 69 -17.28 -0.47 -14.81
C ASN A 69 -17.74 -1.81 -15.42
N GLY A 70 -18.59 -2.57 -14.72
CA GLY A 70 -19.20 -3.79 -15.28
C GLY A 70 -18.24 -4.98 -15.42
N GLY A 71 -17.19 -5.05 -14.60
CA GLY A 71 -16.26 -6.19 -14.56
C GLY A 71 -15.16 -6.09 -15.60
N THR A 72 -14.19 -5.21 -15.38
CA THR A 72 -12.88 -5.31 -16.06
C THR A 72 -12.19 -6.61 -15.65
N SER A 73 -11.38 -7.18 -16.55
CA SER A 73 -10.65 -8.44 -16.32
C SER A 73 -9.90 -8.41 -14.97
N SER A 74 -10.15 -9.40 -14.11
CA SER A 74 -9.55 -9.56 -12.78
C SER A 74 -8.04 -9.78 -12.79
N ASN A 75 -7.41 -9.84 -13.97
CA ASN A 75 -5.97 -10.02 -14.11
C ASN A 75 -5.15 -8.90 -13.44
N ILE A 76 -5.62 -7.64 -13.53
CA ILE A 76 -4.92 -6.50 -12.93
C ILE A 76 -5.00 -6.57 -11.40
N SER A 77 -6.20 -6.75 -10.84
CA SER A 77 -6.39 -6.84 -9.38
C SER A 77 -5.63 -8.04 -8.79
N ASN A 78 -5.63 -9.19 -9.49
CA ASN A 78 -4.87 -10.37 -9.09
C ASN A 78 -3.36 -10.10 -9.03
N GLY A 79 -2.81 -9.42 -10.05
CA GLY A 79 -1.40 -9.03 -10.10
C GLY A 79 -1.04 -8.08 -8.95
N LEU A 80 -1.87 -7.09 -8.70
CA LEU A 80 -1.68 -6.13 -7.60
C LEU A 80 -1.78 -6.80 -6.23
N SER A 81 -2.73 -7.72 -6.03
CA SER A 81 -2.86 -8.52 -4.80
C SER A 81 -1.62 -9.37 -4.54
N GLU A 82 -0.99 -9.95 -5.56
CA GLU A 82 0.26 -10.69 -5.36
C GLU A 82 1.43 -9.75 -5.00
N LEU A 83 1.47 -8.53 -5.54
CA LEU A 83 2.45 -7.51 -5.15
C LEU A 83 2.25 -7.06 -3.69
N VAL A 84 1.01 -6.95 -3.21
CA VAL A 84 0.66 -6.70 -1.81
C VAL A 84 1.21 -7.83 -0.93
N LYS A 85 0.96 -9.10 -1.28
CA LYS A 85 1.46 -10.25 -0.52
C LYS A 85 2.99 -10.28 -0.48
N ARG A 86 3.65 -10.02 -1.62
CA ARG A 86 5.12 -10.00 -1.73
C ARG A 86 5.74 -8.89 -0.89
N SER A 87 5.19 -7.69 -0.94
CA SER A 87 5.69 -6.55 -0.16
C SER A 87 5.42 -6.71 1.34
N LYS A 88 4.30 -7.33 1.74
CA LYS A 88 4.07 -7.73 3.15
C LYS A 88 5.13 -8.71 3.65
N ARG A 89 5.49 -9.72 2.85
CA ARG A 89 6.59 -10.66 3.19
C ARG A 89 7.93 -9.94 3.34
N GLU A 90 8.19 -8.93 2.51
CA GLU A 90 9.39 -8.10 2.60
C GLU A 90 9.43 -7.32 3.93
N LEU A 91 8.31 -6.72 4.36
CA LEU A 91 8.21 -6.01 5.63
C LEU A 91 8.52 -6.89 6.86
N ILE A 92 7.96 -8.11 6.89
CA ILE A 92 8.17 -9.06 7.99
C ILE A 92 9.66 -9.42 8.10
N ARG A 93 10.32 -9.70 6.97
CA ARG A 93 11.76 -10.01 6.96
C ARG A 93 12.62 -8.87 7.52
N TYR A 94 12.29 -7.62 7.21
CA TYR A 94 13.01 -6.47 7.78
C TYR A 94 12.81 -6.32 9.29
N GLN A 95 11.63 -6.66 9.81
CA GLN A 95 11.36 -6.65 11.25
C GLN A 95 12.13 -7.76 11.98
N ASP A 96 12.17 -8.96 11.40
CA ASP A 96 12.93 -10.09 11.95
C ASP A 96 14.43 -9.81 11.94
N ASP A 97 14.98 -9.29 10.84
CA ASP A 97 16.40 -8.93 10.74
C ASP A 97 16.79 -7.78 11.70
N GLY A 98 15.90 -6.81 11.91
CA GLY A 98 16.09 -5.74 12.90
C GLY A 98 16.11 -6.27 14.34
N SER A 99 15.22 -7.21 14.66
CA SER A 99 15.17 -7.89 15.95
C SER A 99 16.43 -8.74 16.20
N LEU A 100 16.89 -9.49 15.20
CA LEU A 100 18.13 -10.27 15.27
C LEU A 100 19.36 -9.39 15.52
N LYS A 101 19.45 -8.21 14.89
CA LYS A 101 20.53 -7.25 15.14
C LYS A 101 20.48 -6.66 16.56
N TYR A 102 19.30 -6.31 17.08
CA TYR A 102 19.17 -5.80 18.45
C TYR A 102 19.60 -6.84 19.50
N ASN A 103 19.23 -8.10 19.30
CA ASN A 103 19.62 -9.19 20.21
C ASN A 103 21.13 -9.48 20.17
N LYS A 104 21.80 -9.32 19.01
CA LYS A 104 23.24 -9.55 18.86
C LYS A 104 24.13 -8.44 19.44
N ILE A 105 23.61 -7.23 19.62
CA ILE A 105 24.33 -6.09 20.21
C ILE A 105 24.28 -6.12 21.75
N LYS A 106 23.36 -6.90 22.33
CA LYS A 106 23.17 -7.03 23.78
C LYS A 106 23.88 -8.24 24.41
N MET A 107 24.57 -9.04 23.59
CA MET A 107 25.47 -10.14 24.01
C MET A 107 26.92 -9.68 23.88
#